data_AF-A0A8J6MZQ0-F1
#
_entry.id   AF-A0A8J6MZQ0-F1
#
_cell.length_a   1.000
_cell.length_b   1.000
_cell.length_c   1.000
_cell.angle_alpha   90.00
_cell.angle_beta   90.00
_cell.angle_gamma   90.00
#
_symmetry.space_group_name_H-M   'P 1'
#
loop_
_entity.id
_entity.type
_entity.pdbx_description
1 polymer ?
#
loop_
_entity_poly.entity_id
_entity_poly.type
_entity_poly.pdbx_seq_one_letter_code
_entity_poly.pdbx_strand_id
1 'polypeptide(L)'
;MFHNAVKEIGLRQPRKVVGNVNFNPPTPHSLRHSFAVNTLKSVRERGRSAQNALPVLATYMGHTNYKFTSVYLRVADAISRKELVDFSLWQKVKK
;
A
#
# COMPACT_ATOMS: atom_id res chain seq x y z
N MET A 1 -6.23 14.98 17.32
CA MET A 1 -6.60 15.48 15.97
C MET A 1 -7.00 14.35 15.02
N PHE A 2 -6.09 13.44 14.62
CA PHE A 2 -6.39 12.38 13.64
C PHE A 2 -7.62 11.50 14.00
N HIS A 3 -7.71 10.99 15.22
CA HIS A 3 -8.84 10.16 15.65
C HIS A 3 -10.18 10.90 15.63
N ASN A 4 -10.19 12.21 15.89
CA ASN A 4 -11.40 13.02 15.81
C ASN A 4 -11.82 13.20 14.36
N ALA A 5 -10.88 13.50 13.46
CA ALA A 5 -11.15 13.59 12.02
C ALA A 5 -11.69 12.26 11.47
N VAL A 6 -11.09 11.12 11.83
CA VAL A 6 -11.57 9.78 11.45
C VAL A 6 -13.00 9.52 11.94
N LYS A 7 -13.35 10.03 13.12
CA LYS A 7 -14.70 9.93 13.69
C LYS A 7 -15.68 10.82 12.93
N GLU A 8 -15.30 12.06 12.62
CA GLU A 8 -16.14 13.03 11.90
C GLU A 8 -16.48 12.56 10.48
N ILE A 9 -15.53 11.95 9.77
CA ILE A 9 -15.74 11.43 8.42
C ILE A 9 -16.37 10.02 8.38
N GLY A 10 -16.79 9.47 9.53
CA GLY A 10 -17.47 8.17 9.61
C GLY A 10 -16.59 6.94 9.38
N LEU A 11 -15.27 7.07 9.38
CA LEU A 11 -14.32 5.96 9.18
C LEU A 11 -13.85 5.32 10.49
N ARG A 12 -14.46 5.67 11.62
CA ARG A 12 -14.12 5.08 12.93
C ARG A 12 -14.52 3.61 12.96
N GLN A 13 -13.52 2.73 13.00
CA GLN A 13 -13.70 1.31 13.29
C GLN A 13 -13.08 0.96 14.66
N PRO A 14 -13.82 0.32 15.57
CA PRO A 14 -13.24 -0.24 16.78
C PRO A 14 -12.38 -1.47 16.43
N ARG A 15 -11.47 -1.84 17.34
CA ARG A 15 -10.71 -3.07 17.19
C ARG A 15 -11.68 -4.26 17.10
N LYS A 16 -11.49 -5.13 16.12
CA LYS A 16 -12.25 -6.37 15.96
C LYS A 16 -11.29 -7.55 15.81
N VAL A 17 -11.63 -8.67 16.42
CA VAL A 17 -10.90 -9.93 16.24
C VAL A 17 -11.82 -10.89 15.50
N VAL A 18 -11.34 -11.48 14.40
CA VAL A 18 -12.08 -12.48 13.61
C VAL A 18 -11.15 -13.67 13.41
N GLY A 19 -11.45 -14.79 14.07
CA GLY A 19 -10.53 -15.94 14.14
C GLY A 19 -9.17 -15.52 14.71
N ASN A 20 -8.09 -15.83 14.00
CA ASN A 20 -6.72 -15.43 14.36
C ASN A 20 -6.30 -14.05 13.81
N VAL A 21 -7.21 -13.29 13.20
CA VAL A 21 -6.90 -12.00 12.57
C VAL A 21 -7.38 -10.84 13.44
N ASN A 22 -6.48 -9.88 13.68
CA ASN A 22 -6.76 -8.64 14.40
C ASN A 22 -6.98 -7.49 13.40
N PHE A 23 -8.15 -6.86 13.45
CA PHE A 23 -8.47 -5.62 12.76
C PHE A 23 -8.34 -4.46 13.73
N ASN A 24 -7.32 -3.63 13.54
CA ASN A 24 -7.07 -2.48 14.39
C ASN A 24 -7.78 -1.21 13.89
N PRO A 25 -8.05 -0.23 14.77
CA PRO A 25 -8.53 1.09 14.37
C PRO A 25 -7.62 1.74 13.30
N PRO A 26 -8.17 2.62 12.44
CA PRO A 26 -7.39 3.25 11.39
C PRO A 26 -6.30 4.12 12.03
N THR A 27 -5.10 4.01 11.48
CA THR A 27 -3.97 4.87 11.84
C THR A 27 -3.62 5.76 10.64
N PRO A 28 -2.82 6.82 10.83
CA PRO A 28 -2.29 7.57 9.70
C PRO A 28 -1.53 6.67 8.70
N HIS A 29 -0.85 5.64 9.20
CA HIS A 29 -0.19 4.64 8.36
C HIS A 29 -1.19 3.81 7.55
N SER A 30 -2.34 3.43 8.15
CA SER A 30 -3.41 2.71 7.44
C SER A 30 -3.94 3.51 6.26
N LEU A 31 -4.15 4.83 6.41
CA LEU A 31 -4.62 5.68 5.30
C LEU A 31 -3.55 5.84 4.21
N ARG A 32 -2.28 6.03 4.59
CA ARG A 32 -1.16 6.05 3.61
C ARG A 32 -1.11 4.74 2.83
N HIS A 33 -1.33 3.61 3.51
CA HIS A 33 -1.38 2.31 2.87
C HIS A 33 -2.56 2.19 1.90
N SER A 34 -3.78 2.55 2.32
CA SER A 34 -4.95 2.53 1.45
C SER A 34 -4.80 3.44 0.23
N PHE A 35 -4.25 4.64 0.41
CA PHE A 35 -3.97 5.57 -0.69
C PHE A 35 -3.00 4.95 -1.70
N ALA A 36 -1.91 4.35 -1.23
CA ALA A 36 -0.93 3.71 -2.10
C ALA A 36 -1.54 2.55 -2.90
N VAL A 37 -2.26 1.64 -2.23
CA VAL A 37 -2.91 0.49 -2.88
C VAL A 37 -3.94 0.92 -3.91
N ASN A 38 -4.82 1.88 -3.57
CA ASN A 38 -5.84 2.38 -4.50
C ASN A 38 -5.22 3.09 -5.71
N THR A 39 -4.12 3.82 -5.50
CA THR A 39 -3.40 4.47 -6.60
C THR A 39 -2.82 3.43 -7.57
N LEU A 40 -2.14 2.40 -7.05
CA LEU A 40 -1.60 1.32 -7.89
C LEU A 40 -2.71 0.54 -8.60
N LYS A 41 -3.83 0.27 -7.93
CA LYS A 41 -4.99 -0.36 -8.53
C LYS A 41 -5.54 0.48 -9.70
N SER A 42 -5.71 1.78 -9.52
CA SER A 42 -6.18 2.68 -10.58
C SER A 42 -5.21 2.75 -11.76
N VAL A 43 -3.90 2.72 -11.52
CA VAL A 43 -2.88 2.65 -12.59
C VAL A 43 -3.05 1.37 -13.42
N ARG A 44 -3.29 0.23 -12.77
CA ARG A 44 -3.54 -1.05 -13.46
C ARG A 44 -4.84 -1.04 -14.25
N GLU A 45 -5.92 -0.51 -13.68
CA GLU A 45 -7.22 -0.39 -14.35
C GLU A 45 -7.14 0.46 -15.62
N ARG A 46 -6.19 1.40 -15.69
CA ARG A 46 -5.88 2.21 -16.89
C ARG A 46 -4.94 1.48 -17.88
N GLY A 47 -4.66 0.20 -17.69
CA GLY A 47 -3.76 -0.59 -18.54
C GLY A 47 -2.28 -0.19 -18.42
N ARG A 48 -1.89 0.52 -17.34
CA ARG A 48 -0.51 0.94 -17.11
C ARG A 48 0.17 0.05 -16.07
N SER A 49 1.50 0.00 -16.11
CA SER A 49 2.29 -0.80 -15.17
C SER A 49 2.35 -0.18 -13.77
N ALA A 50 1.88 -0.93 -12.77
CA ALA A 50 1.98 -0.53 -11.36
C ALA A 50 3.44 -0.45 -10.87
N GLN A 51 4.31 -1.35 -11.34
CA GLN A 51 5.74 -1.31 -11.07
C GLN A 51 6.37 0.02 -11.51
N ASN A 52 5.95 0.55 -12.66
CA ASN A 52 6.46 1.83 -13.18
C ASN A 52 5.94 3.04 -12.39
N ALA A 53 4.75 2.94 -11.79
CA ALA A 53 4.20 3.99 -10.93
C ALA A 53 4.81 3.99 -9.51
N LEU A 54 5.39 2.87 -9.09
CA LEU A 54 5.91 2.67 -7.73
C LEU A 54 6.96 3.71 -7.31
N PRO A 55 7.97 4.06 -8.14
CA PRO A 55 8.97 5.05 -7.77
C PRO A 55 8.37 6.43 -7.55
N VAL A 56 7.46 6.85 -8.44
CA VAL A 56 6.75 8.14 -8.33
C VAL A 56 5.91 8.18 -7.06
N LEU A 57 5.17 7.11 -6.79
CA LEU A 57 4.34 7.00 -5.59
C LEU A 57 5.19 6.97 -4.29
N ALA A 58 6.34 6.30 -4.30
CA ALA A 58 7.27 6.29 -3.17
C ALA A 58 7.78 7.70 -2.85
N THR A 59 8.21 8.44 -3.88
CA THR A 59 8.66 9.82 -3.74
C THR A 59 7.55 10.73 -3.23
N TYR A 60 6.33 10.60 -3.79
CA TYR A 60 5.17 11.39 -3.36
C TYR A 60 4.84 11.19 -1.88
N MET A 61 4.95 9.96 -1.36
CA MET A 61 4.68 9.66 0.06
C MET A 61 5.87 9.94 1.00
N GLY A 62 6.99 10.45 0.46
CA GLY A 62 8.20 10.75 1.24
C GLY A 62 8.92 9.50 1.76
N HIS A 63 8.80 8.36 1.07
CA HIS A 63 9.49 7.13 1.47
C HIS A 63 10.96 7.17 1.05
N THR A 64 11.86 7.25 2.02
CA THR A 64 13.32 7.09 1.80
C THR A 64 13.73 5.64 1.55
N ASN A 65 12.90 4.66 1.91
CA ASN A 65 13.18 3.24 1.73
C ASN A 65 12.10 2.54 0.89
N TYR A 66 12.47 2.21 -0.36
CA TYR A 66 11.58 1.60 -1.34
C TYR A 66 11.06 0.19 -0.95
N LYS A 67 11.68 -0.49 0.03
CA LYS A 67 11.26 -1.82 0.49
C LYS A 67 9.83 -1.84 1.03
N PHE A 68 9.39 -0.76 1.68
CA PHE A 68 8.02 -0.61 2.17
C PHE A 68 7.00 -0.46 1.05
N THR A 69 7.43 0.04 -0.11
CA THR A 69 6.58 0.26 -1.28
C THR A 69 6.24 -1.03 -2.01
N SER A 70 7.14 -2.03 -1.97
CA SER A 70 6.89 -3.37 -2.54
C SER A 70 5.72 -4.11 -1.86
N VAL A 71 5.37 -3.73 -0.63
CA VAL A 71 4.22 -4.28 0.10
C VAL A 71 2.90 -3.83 -0.52
N TYR A 72 2.84 -2.66 -1.16
CA TYR A 72 1.62 -2.19 -1.81
C TYR A 72 1.28 -2.99 -3.07
N LEU A 73 2.30 -3.44 -3.81
CA LEU A 73 2.09 -4.37 -4.93
C LEU A 73 1.50 -5.68 -4.43
N ARG A 74 2.01 -6.25 -3.33
CA ARG A 74 1.46 -7.49 -2.73
C ARG A 74 -0.02 -7.40 -2.38
N VAL A 75 -0.46 -6.24 -1.87
CA VAL A 75 -1.85 -6.02 -1.45
C VAL A 75 -2.76 -5.65 -2.62
N ALA A 76 -2.27 -4.86 -3.57
CA ALA A 76 -2.98 -4.57 -4.82
C ALA A 76 -3.08 -5.80 -5.74
N ASP A 77 -2.20 -6.78 -5.54
CA ASP A 77 -2.01 -7.92 -6.41
C ASP A 77 -1.99 -9.24 -5.63
N ALA A 78 -3.05 -9.51 -4.86
CA ALA A 78 -3.30 -10.83 -4.26
C ALA A 78 -3.35 -12.01 -5.26
N ILE A 79 -2.99 -11.77 -6.54
CA ILE A 79 -2.95 -12.71 -7.66
C ILE A 79 -1.52 -13.01 -8.15
N SER A 80 -0.49 -12.15 -8.05
CA SER A 80 0.84 -12.47 -8.63
C SER A 80 2.02 -12.45 -7.65
N ARG A 81 2.41 -13.65 -7.21
CA ARG A 81 3.68 -13.90 -6.51
C ARG A 81 4.90 -13.78 -7.44
N LYS A 82 4.71 -13.91 -8.75
CA LYS A 82 5.79 -14.03 -9.75
C LYS A 82 6.42 -12.67 -10.08
N GLU A 83 5.60 -11.64 -10.30
CA GLU A 83 6.10 -10.29 -10.63
C GLU A 83 6.85 -9.60 -9.48
N LEU A 84 6.64 -10.08 -8.24
CA LEU A 84 7.35 -9.62 -7.05
C LEU A 84 8.79 -10.13 -6.97
N VAL A 85 9.03 -11.36 -7.43
CA VAL A 85 10.38 -11.93 -7.49
C VAL A 85 11.20 -11.12 -8.48
N ASP A 86 10.65 -10.83 -9.65
CA ASP A 86 11.32 -10.08 -10.70
C ASP A 86 11.60 -8.62 -10.29
N PHE A 87 10.68 -7.97 -9.58
CA PHE A 87 10.91 -6.61 -9.05
C PHE A 87 11.98 -6.56 -7.94
N SER A 88 11.98 -7.53 -7.04
CA SER A 88 12.98 -7.66 -5.97
C SER A 88 14.38 -7.90 -6.55
N LEU A 89 14.46 -8.73 -7.60
CA LEU A 89 15.70 -8.99 -8.35
C LEU A 89 16.19 -7.74 -9.08
N TRP A 90 15.31 -6.97 -9.72
CA TRP A 90 15.67 -5.70 -10.37
C TRP A 90 16.30 -4.68 -9.42
N GLN A 91 15.83 -4.60 -8.17
CA GLN A 91 16.43 -3.70 -7.17
C GLN A 91 17.83 -4.12 -6.72
N LYS A 92 18.18 -5.42 -6.79
CA LYS A 92 19.54 -5.91 -6.50
C LYS A 92 20.54 -5.55 -7.60
N VAL A 93 20.09 -5.44 -8.85
CA VAL A 93 20.95 -5.17 -10.02
C VAL A 93 21.39 -3.70 -10.09
N LYS A 94 20.66 -2.77 -9.45
CA LYS A 94 20.99 -1.34 -9.44
C LYS A 94 21.91 -0.89 -8.29
N LYS A 95 22.51 -1.82 -7.55
CA LYS A 95 23.40 -1.52 -6.42
C LYS A 95 24.85 -1.73 -6.77
#